data_AF-A0A974QNQ6-F1
#
_entry.id   AF-A0A974QNQ6-F1
#
_cell.length_a   1.000
_cell.length_b   1.000
_cell.length_c   1.000
_cell.angle_alpha   90.00
_cell.angle_beta   90.00
_cell.angle_gamma   90.00
#
_symmetry.space_group_name_H-M   'P 1'
#
loop_
_entity.id
_entity.type
_entity.pdbx_description
1 polymer ?
#
loop_
_entity_poly.entity_id
_entity_poly.type
_entity_poly.pdbx_seq_one_letter_code
_entity_poly.pdbx_strand_id
1 'polypeptide(L)'
;MKQSKVFIPTMREVPSEAEALSHQLLLKAGLIKQSTSGIYSYLPLATRVLNHISRIIREEMENIDAVEILMPALQQAELWEESGRWGAYGPELMRLKDRNGREFALGPTHEEVVTSIVRDELKSYKQLPLTLFQIQSKFRDEKRPRFGLLRGREFIMKDAYSFHADEASLDQTYQEMYNAYSRVFKRVGINARPVVADSGAIGGHHTHEFMALSEIGEDTIVYSENSDYAANIEKAEVKYYPNEKHTDIKSLEKIETPNIKTAQELADFLNRPIDEIVKTMIFKVDGEFMMFLVRGHHELNDVKVKAYFETDNVEMATPDEIVNLLGAHPGSLGPIHNKDIKIIADNFVKDLNNIVIGANEDGYHYINANVERDFNIDEYGDFRFILEGEPLSDGSGNAKFAEGIEVGQVFKLGTKYSEAMNAKFLDNQGKAQPLIMGCYGIGVSRTLSAIVEQNNDENGIIWPKSVTPFDLHLITINPKKEEQLELGDKLYSELQSKYDVLYDDRKERAGVKFNDADLIGLPIRIVVGKNASEGIVEVKVRQTGESEEVHINELDNHIASLYEKL
;
A
#
# COMPACT_ATOMS: atom_id res chain seq x y z
N MET A 1 -11.67 -30.67 11.26
CA MET A 1 -10.40 -31.27 10.80
C MET A 1 -9.55 -31.69 12.00
N LYS A 2 -8.97 -32.90 11.98
CA LYS A 2 -7.99 -33.35 12.99
C LYS A 2 -6.63 -32.70 12.73
N GLN A 3 -6.06 -32.01 13.72
CA GLN A 3 -4.82 -31.24 13.60
C GLN A 3 -3.62 -32.13 13.28
N SER A 4 -3.62 -33.39 13.71
CA SER A 4 -2.61 -34.38 13.31
C SER A 4 -2.51 -34.61 11.79
N LYS A 5 -3.54 -34.21 11.03
CA LYS A 5 -3.63 -34.34 9.56
C LYS A 5 -3.50 -33.00 8.83
N VAL A 6 -3.28 -31.89 9.55
CA VAL A 6 -3.08 -30.57 8.95
C VAL A 6 -1.62 -30.19 9.13
N PHE A 7 -0.94 -29.85 8.03
CA PHE A 7 0.46 -29.42 8.10
C PHE A 7 0.55 -28.00 8.67
N ILE A 8 0.91 -27.90 9.96
CA ILE A 8 1.06 -26.64 10.70
C ILE A 8 2.43 -26.67 11.39
N PRO A 9 3.52 -26.31 10.68
CA PRO A 9 4.88 -26.38 11.21
C PRO A 9 5.18 -25.17 12.11
N THR A 10 4.60 -25.13 13.32
CA THR A 10 4.86 -24.05 14.27
C THR A 10 6.34 -24.00 14.65
N MET A 11 6.86 -22.78 14.86
CA MET A 11 8.24 -22.53 15.24
C MET A 11 8.31 -21.98 16.66
N ARG A 12 9.41 -22.28 17.36
CA ARG A 12 9.69 -21.68 18.68
C ARG A 12 10.37 -20.33 18.56
N GLU A 13 11.27 -20.22 17.60
CA GLU A 13 12.08 -19.04 17.33
C GLU A 13 11.64 -18.40 16.01
N VAL A 14 11.65 -17.08 15.99
CA VAL A 14 11.37 -16.28 14.80
C VAL A 14 12.67 -16.11 14.03
N PRO A 15 12.69 -16.27 12.68
CA PRO A 15 13.87 -15.96 11.89
C PRO A 15 14.29 -14.50 12.05
N SER A 16 15.59 -14.24 12.27
CA SER A 16 16.11 -12.88 12.50
C SER A 16 15.93 -11.93 11.31
N GLU A 17 15.68 -12.47 10.12
CA GLU A 17 15.44 -11.70 8.88
C GLU A 17 13.98 -11.21 8.77
N ALA A 18 13.07 -11.66 9.63
CA ALA A 18 11.69 -11.22 9.63
C ALA A 18 11.52 -9.98 10.52
N GLU A 19 11.46 -8.80 9.91
CA GLU A 19 11.32 -7.52 10.63
C GLU A 19 9.87 -7.23 11.03
N ALA A 20 8.93 -7.26 10.08
CA ALA A 20 7.51 -6.98 10.33
C ALA A 20 6.83 -8.07 11.20
N LEU A 21 6.01 -7.65 12.17
CA LEU A 21 5.39 -8.55 13.14
C LEU A 21 4.47 -9.59 12.49
N SER A 22 3.70 -9.20 11.48
CA SER A 22 2.90 -10.13 10.69
C SER A 22 3.75 -11.18 10.01
N HIS A 23 4.90 -10.82 9.44
CA HIS A 23 5.81 -11.77 8.81
C HIS A 23 6.34 -12.78 9.83
N GLN A 24 6.76 -12.30 11.01
CA GLN A 24 7.22 -13.13 12.11
C GLN A 24 6.13 -14.12 12.56
N LEU A 25 4.92 -13.64 12.80
CA LEU A 25 3.79 -14.46 13.27
C LEU A 25 3.33 -15.46 12.21
N LEU A 26 3.24 -15.08 10.94
CA LEU A 26 2.84 -15.98 9.86
C LEU A 26 3.84 -17.13 9.67
N LEU A 27 5.14 -16.89 9.86
CA LEU A 27 6.15 -17.94 9.88
C LEU A 27 6.03 -18.80 11.14
N LYS A 28 5.96 -18.17 12.32
CA LYS A 28 5.96 -18.85 13.62
C LYS A 28 4.72 -19.73 13.83
N ALA A 29 3.56 -19.28 13.36
CA ALA A 29 2.31 -20.03 13.42
C ALA A 29 2.18 -21.08 12.29
N GLY A 30 3.18 -21.20 11.41
CA GLY A 30 3.17 -22.20 10.33
C GLY A 30 2.14 -21.92 9.24
N LEU A 31 1.88 -20.63 8.95
CA LEU A 31 0.93 -20.18 7.94
C LEU A 31 1.58 -20.04 6.56
N ILE A 32 2.83 -19.60 6.52
CA ILE A 32 3.58 -19.46 5.27
C ILE A 32 4.96 -20.09 5.39
N LYS A 33 5.56 -20.37 4.24
CA LYS A 33 6.96 -20.79 4.14
C LYS A 33 7.63 -20.11 2.97
N GLN A 34 8.75 -19.45 3.23
CA GLN A 34 9.52 -18.81 2.16
C GLN A 34 10.21 -19.87 1.29
N SER A 35 10.07 -19.73 -0.02
CA SER A 35 10.81 -20.55 -1.01
C SER A 35 12.09 -19.84 -1.44
N THR A 36 12.00 -18.55 -1.72
CA THR A 36 13.13 -17.65 -2.01
C THR A 36 12.71 -16.21 -1.68
N SER A 37 13.60 -15.23 -1.83
CA SER A 37 13.31 -13.83 -1.51
C SER A 37 12.05 -13.34 -2.25
N GLY A 38 11.08 -12.85 -1.48
CA GLY A 38 9.78 -12.38 -1.97
C GLY A 38 8.81 -13.44 -2.47
N ILE A 39 9.10 -14.75 -2.35
CA ILE A 39 8.23 -15.82 -2.88
C ILE A 39 7.90 -16.81 -1.77
N TYR A 40 6.59 -16.98 -1.52
CA TYR A 40 6.08 -17.72 -0.37
C TYR A 40 5.08 -18.79 -0.80
N SER A 41 5.16 -19.96 -0.14
CA SER A 41 4.09 -20.94 -0.15
C SER A 41 3.09 -20.64 0.96
N TYR A 42 1.81 -20.58 0.61
CA TYR A 42 0.71 -20.50 1.57
C TYR A 42 0.38 -21.91 2.08
N LEU A 43 0.57 -22.13 3.38
CA LEU A 43 0.29 -23.42 4.02
C LEU A 43 -1.23 -23.56 4.31
N PRO A 44 -1.73 -24.70 4.81
CA PRO A 44 -3.17 -24.96 4.92
C PRO A 44 -3.95 -23.86 5.65
N LEU A 45 -3.42 -23.29 6.73
CA LEU A 45 -4.10 -22.23 7.48
C LEU A 45 -4.20 -20.93 6.66
N ALA A 46 -3.09 -20.45 6.08
CA ALA A 46 -3.11 -19.26 5.24
C ALA A 46 -4.01 -19.45 4.01
N THR A 47 -4.02 -20.64 3.41
CA THR A 47 -4.90 -20.95 2.27
C THR A 47 -6.38 -20.81 2.65
N ARG A 48 -6.78 -21.25 3.85
CA ARG A 48 -8.16 -21.07 4.33
C ARG A 48 -8.50 -19.60 4.54
N VAL A 49 -7.60 -18.82 5.15
CA VAL A 49 -7.77 -17.37 5.32
C VAL A 49 -7.89 -16.66 3.96
N LEU A 50 -7.02 -16.97 3.00
CA LEU A 50 -7.08 -16.43 1.64
C LEU A 50 -8.41 -16.75 0.94
N ASN A 51 -8.94 -17.95 1.14
CA ASN A 51 -10.25 -18.33 0.61
C ASN A 51 -11.39 -17.50 1.24
N HIS A 52 -11.33 -17.24 2.55
CA HIS A 52 -12.32 -16.40 3.23
C HIS A 52 -12.27 -14.94 2.76
N ILE A 53 -11.06 -14.37 2.63
CA ILE A 53 -10.86 -13.03 2.06
C ILE A 53 -11.40 -12.98 0.63
N SER A 54 -11.04 -13.95 -0.20
CA SER A 54 -11.49 -14.01 -1.60
C SER A 54 -13.01 -14.17 -1.73
N ARG A 55 -13.64 -14.92 -0.82
CA ARG A 55 -15.10 -15.04 -0.76
C ARG A 55 -15.76 -13.70 -0.44
N ILE A 56 -15.28 -12.99 0.57
CA ILE A 56 -15.78 -11.65 0.93
C ILE A 56 -15.64 -10.68 -0.25
N ILE A 57 -14.49 -10.71 -0.93
CA ILE A 57 -14.27 -9.89 -2.12
C ILE A 57 -15.27 -10.23 -3.22
N ARG A 58 -15.48 -11.51 -3.55
CA ARG A 58 -16.46 -11.92 -4.57
C ARG A 58 -17.88 -11.44 -4.25
N GLU A 59 -18.32 -11.63 -3.00
CA GLU A 59 -19.64 -11.17 -2.55
C GLU A 59 -19.80 -9.65 -2.74
N GLU A 60 -18.78 -8.85 -2.40
CA GLU A 60 -18.84 -7.40 -2.57
C GLU A 60 -18.70 -6.92 -4.02
N MET A 61 -18.02 -7.69 -4.88
CA MET A 61 -17.95 -7.44 -6.32
C MET A 61 -19.28 -7.78 -7.02
N GLU A 62 -19.92 -8.91 -6.65
CA GLU A 62 -21.22 -9.30 -7.19
C GLU A 62 -22.32 -8.31 -6.81
N ASN A 63 -22.25 -7.71 -5.62
CA ASN A 63 -23.17 -6.64 -5.18
C ASN A 63 -23.11 -5.35 -6.04
N ILE A 64 -22.09 -5.19 -6.89
CA ILE A 64 -21.93 -4.04 -7.79
C ILE A 64 -21.84 -4.49 -9.26
N ASP A 65 -22.39 -5.67 -9.58
CA ASP A 65 -22.44 -6.24 -10.93
C ASP A 65 -21.05 -6.43 -11.59
N ALA A 66 -19.98 -6.52 -10.80
CA ALA A 66 -18.65 -6.85 -11.31
C ALA A 66 -18.52 -8.37 -11.50
N VAL A 67 -18.14 -8.80 -12.71
CA VAL A 67 -18.17 -10.22 -13.11
C VAL A 67 -16.78 -10.85 -13.08
N GLU A 68 -16.65 -12.00 -12.41
CA GLU A 68 -15.36 -12.71 -12.30
C GLU A 68 -14.97 -13.39 -13.63
N ILE A 69 -13.72 -13.19 -14.03
CA ILE A 69 -13.02 -13.83 -15.14
C ILE A 69 -11.65 -14.34 -14.64
N LEU A 70 -10.89 -15.03 -15.49
CA LEU A 70 -9.51 -15.41 -15.18
C LEU A 70 -8.62 -15.26 -16.41
N MET A 71 -7.64 -14.37 -16.32
CA MET A 71 -6.69 -14.05 -17.40
C MET A 71 -5.35 -14.78 -17.19
N PRO A 72 -4.62 -15.07 -18.28
CA PRO A 72 -3.32 -15.73 -18.17
C PRO A 72 -2.28 -14.85 -17.47
N ALA A 73 -1.40 -15.49 -16.68
CA ALA A 73 -0.21 -14.83 -16.14
C ALA A 73 0.86 -14.61 -17.22
N LEU A 74 0.99 -15.57 -18.14
CA LEU A 74 1.95 -15.50 -19.24
C LEU A 74 1.34 -14.71 -20.39
N GLN A 75 1.90 -13.54 -20.68
CA GLN A 75 1.34 -12.56 -21.61
C GLN A 75 2.34 -12.28 -22.73
N GLN A 76 1.89 -12.26 -23.98
CA GLN A 76 2.76 -12.01 -25.12
C GLN A 76 3.29 -10.56 -25.09
N ALA A 77 4.56 -10.35 -25.44
CA ALA A 77 5.20 -9.04 -25.39
C ALA A 77 4.48 -8.01 -26.26
N GLU A 78 3.89 -8.43 -27.38
CA GLU A 78 3.22 -7.57 -28.35
C GLU A 78 2.08 -6.76 -27.71
N LEU A 79 1.35 -7.31 -26.73
CA LEU A 79 0.30 -6.57 -26.01
C LEU A 79 0.88 -5.40 -25.20
N TRP A 80 2.05 -5.60 -24.61
CA TRP A 80 2.77 -4.58 -23.83
C TRP A 80 3.48 -3.57 -24.74
N GLU A 81 3.87 -3.98 -25.94
CA GLU A 81 4.41 -3.09 -26.95
C GLU A 81 3.32 -2.17 -27.51
N GLU A 82 2.10 -2.67 -27.73
CA GLU A 82 0.94 -1.86 -28.15
C GLU A 82 0.64 -0.73 -27.14
N SER A 83 0.72 -1.01 -25.83
CA SER A 83 0.54 0.01 -24.79
C SER A 83 1.79 0.88 -24.54
N GLY A 84 2.93 0.53 -25.13
CA GLY A 84 4.24 1.14 -24.86
C GLY A 84 4.87 0.74 -23.53
N ARG A 85 4.17 0.01 -22.65
CA ARG A 85 4.66 -0.37 -21.32
C ARG A 85 5.75 -1.43 -21.35
N TRP A 86 5.91 -2.18 -22.45
CA TRP A 86 7.03 -3.13 -22.58
C TRP A 86 8.39 -2.44 -22.34
N GLY A 87 8.61 -1.26 -22.92
CA GLY A 87 9.82 -0.47 -22.73
C GLY A 87 9.81 0.35 -21.43
N ALA A 88 8.67 0.95 -21.09
CA ALA A 88 8.57 1.92 -19.99
C ALA A 88 8.52 1.30 -18.58
N TYR A 89 8.03 0.07 -18.41
CA TYR A 89 7.82 -0.52 -17.07
C TYR A 89 9.12 -0.79 -16.28
N GLY A 90 10.26 -0.81 -16.97
CA GLY A 90 11.55 -1.00 -16.32
C GLY A 90 11.84 -2.45 -15.87
N PRO A 91 12.78 -2.64 -14.93
CA PRO A 91 13.28 -3.96 -14.55
C PRO A 91 12.31 -4.79 -13.70
N GLU A 92 11.26 -4.18 -13.14
CA GLU A 92 10.26 -4.89 -12.36
C GLU A 92 9.39 -5.83 -13.22
N LEU A 93 9.33 -5.59 -14.54
CA LEU A 93 8.64 -6.47 -15.47
C LEU A 93 9.47 -7.73 -15.72
N MET A 94 9.00 -8.87 -15.20
CA MET A 94 9.63 -10.17 -15.45
C MET A 94 9.40 -10.61 -16.91
N ARG A 95 10.49 -10.71 -17.68
CA ARG A 95 10.47 -11.10 -19.10
C ARG A 95 11.06 -12.49 -19.31
N LEU A 96 10.50 -13.26 -20.24
CA LEU A 96 10.97 -14.58 -20.62
C LEU A 96 10.75 -14.85 -22.11
N LYS A 97 11.36 -15.93 -22.62
CA LYS A 97 11.16 -16.42 -23.99
C LYS A 97 10.62 -17.83 -24.00
N ASP A 98 9.72 -18.13 -24.93
CA ASP A 98 9.34 -19.51 -25.20
C ASP A 98 10.44 -20.27 -25.98
N ARG A 99 10.20 -21.56 -26.20
CA ARG A 99 11.11 -22.43 -26.96
C ARG A 99 11.28 -22.04 -28.44
N ASN A 100 10.44 -21.15 -28.97
CA ASN A 100 10.48 -20.66 -30.35
C ASN A 100 11.08 -19.24 -30.42
N GLY A 101 11.53 -18.68 -29.30
CA GLY A 101 12.13 -17.35 -29.21
C GLY A 101 11.13 -16.20 -29.12
N ARG A 102 9.83 -16.46 -28.98
CA ARG A 102 8.80 -15.43 -28.76
C ARG A 102 8.92 -14.87 -27.34
N GLU A 103 8.74 -13.57 -27.19
CA GLU A 103 8.91 -12.87 -25.91
C GLU A 103 7.59 -12.78 -25.14
N PHE A 104 7.67 -12.94 -23.83
CA PHE A 104 6.53 -12.89 -22.92
C PHE A 104 6.90 -12.11 -21.67
N ALA A 105 5.88 -11.55 -21.02
CA ALA A 105 5.93 -11.10 -19.63
C ALA A 105 5.18 -12.08 -18.72
N LEU A 106 5.58 -12.15 -17.46
CA LEU A 106 4.68 -12.55 -16.38
C LEU A 106 3.94 -11.31 -15.89
N GLY A 107 2.62 -11.31 -15.95
CA GLY A 107 1.78 -10.14 -15.70
C GLY A 107 1.95 -9.56 -14.29
N PRO A 108 2.47 -8.33 -14.13
CA PRO A 108 2.42 -7.58 -12.87
C PRO A 108 1.04 -6.94 -12.63
N THR A 109 0.24 -6.85 -13.70
CA THR A 109 -1.15 -6.39 -13.84
C THR A 109 -1.66 -6.80 -15.23
N HIS A 110 -2.89 -6.42 -15.60
CA HIS A 110 -3.61 -6.97 -16.76
C HIS A 110 -4.38 -5.94 -17.60
N GLU A 111 -4.05 -4.63 -17.55
CA GLU A 111 -4.77 -3.61 -18.37
C GLU A 111 -4.73 -3.94 -19.87
N GLU A 112 -3.60 -4.38 -20.39
CA GLU A 112 -3.44 -4.75 -21.81
C GLU A 112 -4.25 -6.00 -22.17
N VAL A 113 -4.20 -7.01 -21.31
CA VAL A 113 -4.88 -8.29 -21.56
C VAL A 113 -6.39 -8.08 -21.59
N VAL A 114 -6.94 -7.38 -20.60
CA VAL A 114 -8.39 -7.14 -20.57
C VAL A 114 -8.84 -6.24 -21.72
N THR A 115 -8.03 -5.24 -22.09
CA THR A 115 -8.30 -4.37 -23.24
C THR A 115 -8.33 -5.18 -24.54
N SER A 116 -7.41 -6.14 -24.68
CA SER A 116 -7.38 -7.05 -25.83
C SER A 116 -8.60 -7.97 -25.91
N ILE A 117 -9.20 -8.34 -24.77
CA ILE A 117 -10.42 -9.14 -24.71
C ILE A 117 -11.61 -8.30 -25.18
N VAL A 118 -11.77 -7.09 -24.64
CA VAL A 118 -12.99 -6.30 -24.90
C VAL A 118 -12.95 -5.57 -26.24
N ARG A 119 -11.77 -5.26 -26.78
CA ARG A 119 -11.66 -4.45 -28.01
C ARG A 119 -12.35 -5.11 -29.20
N ASP A 120 -12.46 -6.43 -29.22
CA ASP A 120 -13.09 -7.20 -30.30
C ASP A 120 -14.59 -7.49 -30.07
N GLU A 121 -15.08 -7.29 -28.84
CA GLU A 121 -16.43 -7.72 -28.43
C GLU A 121 -17.36 -6.54 -28.07
N LEU A 122 -16.82 -5.47 -27.45
CA LEU A 122 -17.59 -4.29 -27.03
C LEU A 122 -17.62 -3.25 -28.15
N LYS A 123 -18.53 -3.44 -29.12
CA LYS A 123 -18.61 -2.62 -30.34
C LYS A 123 -19.67 -1.52 -30.29
N SER A 124 -20.53 -1.50 -29.28
CA SER A 124 -21.67 -0.57 -29.19
C SER A 124 -21.86 -0.03 -27.78
N TYR A 125 -22.22 1.24 -27.67
CA TYR A 125 -22.54 1.89 -26.38
C TYR A 125 -23.64 1.17 -25.60
N LYS A 126 -24.49 0.37 -26.29
CA LYS A 126 -25.57 -0.43 -25.67
C LYS A 126 -25.06 -1.60 -24.81
N GLN A 127 -23.79 -1.95 -24.93
CA GLN A 127 -23.13 -3.00 -24.14
C GLN A 127 -22.39 -2.42 -22.92
N LEU A 128 -22.44 -1.09 -22.72
CA LEU A 128 -21.70 -0.39 -21.67
C LEU A 128 -22.69 0.19 -20.63
N PRO A 129 -22.32 0.26 -19.34
CA PRO A 129 -21.03 -0.15 -18.79
C PRO A 129 -20.85 -1.67 -18.65
N LEU A 130 -19.59 -2.11 -18.57
CA LEU A 130 -19.21 -3.49 -18.22
C LEU A 130 -18.08 -3.46 -17.20
N THR A 131 -18.15 -4.30 -16.17
CA THR A 131 -17.09 -4.46 -15.17
C THR A 131 -16.67 -5.92 -15.04
N LEU A 132 -15.38 -6.18 -15.23
CA LEU A 132 -14.78 -7.52 -15.14
C LEU A 132 -13.72 -7.53 -14.04
N PHE A 133 -13.57 -8.61 -13.29
CA PHE A 133 -12.49 -8.75 -12.30
C PHE A 133 -11.92 -10.16 -12.26
N GLN A 134 -10.74 -10.33 -11.69
CA GLN A 134 -10.16 -11.64 -11.41
C GLN A 134 -9.48 -11.64 -10.04
N ILE A 135 -9.27 -12.82 -9.45
CA ILE A 135 -8.38 -13.02 -8.30
C ILE A 135 -7.25 -13.95 -8.74
N GLN A 136 -6.05 -13.42 -8.94
CA GLN A 136 -4.98 -14.11 -9.68
C GLN A 136 -3.57 -13.68 -9.20
N SER A 137 -2.60 -14.59 -9.33
CA SER A 137 -1.19 -14.34 -8.96
C SER A 137 -0.45 -13.41 -9.92
N LYS A 138 0.08 -12.31 -9.39
CA LYS A 138 0.89 -11.30 -10.09
C LYS A 138 2.37 -11.50 -9.82
N PHE A 139 3.19 -11.00 -10.75
CA PHE A 139 4.64 -11.12 -10.71
C PHE A 139 5.30 -9.76 -10.90
N ARG A 140 6.05 -9.28 -9.90
CA ARG A 140 6.85 -8.04 -9.95
C ARG A 140 8.24 -8.35 -9.42
N ASP A 141 9.30 -8.06 -10.18
CA ASP A 141 10.68 -8.28 -9.72
C ASP A 141 11.14 -7.13 -8.81
N GLU A 142 10.46 -7.00 -7.67
CA GLU A 142 10.71 -5.98 -6.66
C GLU A 142 12.20 -5.92 -6.30
N LYS A 143 12.80 -4.73 -6.41
CA LYS A 143 14.22 -4.50 -6.13
C LYS A 143 14.63 -4.94 -4.72
N ARG A 144 13.72 -4.79 -3.74
CA ARG A 144 13.89 -5.16 -2.33
C ARG A 144 12.61 -5.79 -1.78
N PRO A 145 12.38 -7.09 -1.99
CA PRO A 145 11.27 -7.79 -1.36
C PRO A 145 11.50 -7.83 0.15
N ARG A 146 10.54 -7.34 0.94
CA ARG A 146 10.66 -7.22 2.40
C ARG A 146 9.29 -7.37 3.08
N PHE A 147 9.32 -7.53 4.39
CA PHE A 147 8.12 -7.62 5.24
C PHE A 147 7.14 -8.75 4.85
N GLY A 148 7.67 -9.88 4.38
CA GLY A 148 6.86 -11.07 4.13
C GLY A 148 5.91 -10.89 2.95
N LEU A 149 4.61 -11.06 3.22
CA LEU A 149 3.56 -10.93 2.19
C LEU A 149 3.18 -9.47 1.90
N LEU A 150 3.70 -8.50 2.67
CA LEU A 150 3.45 -7.09 2.41
C LEU A 150 4.13 -6.64 1.12
N ARG A 151 5.34 -7.15 0.81
CA ARG A 151 6.05 -6.83 -0.44
C ARG A 151 6.76 -8.06 -1.00
N GLY A 152 5.99 -8.90 -1.69
CA GLY A 152 6.47 -10.09 -2.41
C GLY A 152 6.74 -9.82 -3.88
N ARG A 153 7.43 -10.76 -4.54
CA ARG A 153 7.62 -10.80 -5.99
C ARG A 153 6.57 -11.60 -6.73
N GLU A 154 6.03 -12.62 -6.06
CA GLU A 154 4.82 -13.33 -6.46
C GLU A 154 3.78 -13.12 -5.37
N PHE A 155 2.60 -12.62 -5.74
CA PHE A 155 1.56 -12.25 -4.78
C PHE A 155 0.17 -12.33 -5.41
N ILE A 156 -0.88 -12.46 -4.59
CA ILE A 156 -2.25 -12.59 -5.07
C ILE A 156 -2.90 -11.21 -5.08
N MET A 157 -3.46 -10.83 -6.23
CA MET A 157 -4.20 -9.59 -6.39
C MET A 157 -5.62 -9.89 -6.89
N LYS A 158 -6.60 -9.14 -6.39
CA LYS A 158 -7.85 -8.94 -7.09
C LYS A 158 -7.72 -7.68 -7.93
N ASP A 159 -7.82 -7.79 -9.24
CA ASP A 159 -7.77 -6.69 -10.19
C ASP A 159 -9.08 -6.67 -11.00
N ALA A 160 -9.74 -5.51 -11.02
CA ALA A 160 -10.97 -5.26 -11.75
C ALA A 160 -10.77 -4.14 -12.76
N TYR A 161 -11.54 -4.20 -13.85
CA TYR A 161 -11.47 -3.29 -14.97
C TYR A 161 -12.88 -3.00 -15.47
N SER A 162 -13.22 -1.72 -15.57
CA SER A 162 -14.52 -1.27 -16.04
C SER A 162 -14.39 -0.50 -17.35
N PHE A 163 -15.43 -0.58 -18.18
CA PHE A 163 -15.47 -0.02 -19.53
C PHE A 163 -16.74 0.81 -19.70
N HIS A 164 -16.58 2.03 -20.21
CA HIS A 164 -17.60 3.06 -20.17
C HIS A 164 -17.72 3.80 -21.50
N ALA A 165 -18.93 4.30 -21.76
CA ALA A 165 -19.23 5.14 -22.92
C ALA A 165 -18.95 6.63 -22.66
N ASP A 166 -19.01 7.05 -21.39
CA ASP A 166 -18.82 8.43 -20.94
C ASP A 166 -18.23 8.48 -19.52
N GLU A 167 -17.69 9.64 -19.13
CA GLU A 167 -17.07 9.87 -17.82
C GLU A 167 -18.04 9.74 -16.66
N ALA A 168 -19.32 10.09 -16.85
CA ALA A 168 -20.32 9.97 -15.78
C ALA A 168 -20.57 8.50 -15.40
N SER A 169 -20.56 7.60 -16.39
CA SER A 169 -20.61 6.16 -16.17
C SER A 169 -19.36 5.65 -15.44
N LEU A 170 -18.17 6.15 -15.78
CA LEU A 170 -16.94 5.81 -15.06
C LEU A 170 -16.99 6.30 -13.60
N ASP A 171 -17.44 7.53 -13.37
CA ASP A 171 -17.56 8.12 -12.04
C ASP A 171 -18.47 7.30 -11.12
N GLN A 172 -19.59 6.81 -11.66
CA GLN A 172 -20.51 5.95 -10.93
C GLN A 172 -19.84 4.64 -10.51
N THR A 173 -19.24 3.90 -11.45
CA THR A 173 -18.59 2.62 -11.15
C THR A 173 -17.36 2.78 -10.25
N TYR A 174 -16.62 3.88 -10.40
CA TYR A 174 -15.55 4.24 -9.49
C TYR A 174 -16.05 4.39 -8.05
N GLN A 175 -17.18 5.09 -7.85
CA GLN A 175 -17.77 5.25 -6.52
C GLN A 175 -18.33 3.93 -5.96
N GLU A 176 -18.92 3.08 -6.81
CA GLU A 176 -19.37 1.74 -6.44
C GLU A 176 -18.20 0.87 -5.96
N MET A 177 -17.07 0.89 -6.68
CA MET A 177 -15.82 0.21 -6.31
C MET A 177 -15.24 0.74 -5.00
N TYR A 178 -15.16 2.06 -4.84
CA TYR A 178 -14.72 2.70 -3.60
C TYR A 178 -15.54 2.22 -2.39
N ASN A 179 -16.87 2.19 -2.54
CA ASN A 179 -17.79 1.75 -1.50
C ASN A 179 -17.65 0.24 -1.24
N ALA A 180 -17.50 -0.58 -2.29
CA ALA A 180 -17.28 -2.01 -2.17
C ALA A 180 -15.98 -2.33 -1.42
N TYR A 181 -14.89 -1.62 -1.73
CA TYR A 181 -13.61 -1.77 -1.03
C TYR A 181 -13.72 -1.41 0.44
N SER A 182 -14.40 -0.31 0.75
CA SER A 182 -14.68 0.09 2.14
C SER A 182 -15.43 -1.01 2.90
N ARG A 183 -16.40 -1.67 2.27
CA ARG A 183 -17.10 -2.83 2.84
C ARG A 183 -16.20 -4.05 2.98
N VAL A 184 -15.39 -4.39 1.96
CA VAL A 184 -14.43 -5.49 2.01
C VAL A 184 -13.50 -5.32 3.21
N PHE A 185 -12.81 -4.18 3.32
CA PHE A 185 -11.83 -3.95 4.38
C PHE A 185 -12.47 -3.95 5.77
N LYS A 186 -13.65 -3.35 5.92
CA LYS A 186 -14.43 -3.44 7.17
C LYS A 186 -14.79 -4.88 7.51
N ARG A 187 -15.26 -5.67 6.54
CA ARG A 187 -15.68 -7.06 6.75
C ARG A 187 -14.52 -7.98 7.08
N VAL A 188 -13.32 -7.77 6.52
CA VAL A 188 -12.13 -8.56 6.88
C VAL A 188 -11.45 -8.10 8.18
N GLY A 189 -11.97 -7.05 8.82
CA GLY A 189 -11.48 -6.57 10.12
C GLY A 189 -10.25 -5.67 10.04
N ILE A 190 -10.11 -4.89 8.97
CA ILE A 190 -9.05 -3.88 8.82
C ILE A 190 -9.61 -2.49 9.06
N ASN A 191 -8.93 -1.72 9.90
CA ASN A 191 -9.11 -0.27 9.97
C ASN A 191 -8.37 0.39 8.81
N ALA A 192 -9.03 0.47 7.67
CA ALA A 192 -8.51 1.11 6.46
C ALA A 192 -9.03 2.55 6.34
N ARG A 193 -8.23 3.41 5.71
CA ARG A 193 -8.63 4.76 5.29
C ARG A 193 -8.40 4.91 3.79
N PRO A 194 -9.42 5.31 3.02
CA PRO A 194 -9.19 5.76 1.66
C PRO A 194 -8.49 7.12 1.68
N VAL A 195 -7.42 7.27 0.91
CA VAL A 195 -6.59 8.46 0.83
C VAL A 195 -6.42 8.87 -0.63
N VAL A 196 -6.44 10.17 -0.91
CA VAL A 196 -6.13 10.68 -2.26
C VAL A 196 -4.67 10.38 -2.57
N ALA A 197 -4.40 9.84 -3.76
CA ALA A 197 -3.07 9.37 -4.14
C ALA A 197 -2.63 9.90 -5.52
N ASP A 198 -1.37 9.64 -5.86
CA ASP A 198 -0.84 9.84 -7.20
C ASP A 198 -1.16 8.64 -8.11
N SER A 199 -1.44 8.91 -9.39
CA SER A 199 -1.78 7.85 -10.35
C SER A 199 -0.59 7.00 -10.80
N GLY A 200 0.64 7.48 -10.58
CA GLY A 200 1.89 6.84 -10.94
C GLY A 200 1.97 6.36 -12.38
N ALA A 201 2.79 5.34 -12.62
CA ALA A 201 3.06 4.77 -13.95
C ALA A 201 1.84 4.10 -14.61
N ILE A 202 0.82 3.71 -13.82
CA ILE A 202 -0.45 3.19 -14.33
C ILE A 202 -1.17 4.26 -15.16
N GLY A 203 -1.00 5.55 -14.79
CA GLY A 203 -1.64 6.71 -15.42
C GLY A 203 -3.08 6.90 -14.98
N GLY A 204 -3.62 8.10 -15.21
CA GLY A 204 -4.98 8.48 -14.83
C GLY A 204 -5.03 9.89 -14.23
N HIS A 205 -6.23 10.38 -13.90
CA HIS A 205 -6.40 11.73 -13.35
C HIS A 205 -6.87 11.75 -11.89
N HIS A 206 -7.48 10.66 -11.43
CA HIS A 206 -8.05 10.56 -10.09
C HIS A 206 -7.92 9.14 -9.55
N THR A 207 -7.34 9.01 -8.36
CA THR A 207 -7.14 7.72 -7.69
C THR A 207 -7.27 7.87 -6.19
N HIS A 208 -7.70 6.78 -5.54
CA HIS A 208 -7.67 6.64 -4.09
C HIS A 208 -6.98 5.33 -3.70
N GLU A 209 -6.02 5.43 -2.79
CA GLU A 209 -5.39 4.30 -2.11
C GLU A 209 -6.17 3.97 -0.84
N PHE A 210 -6.31 2.70 -0.52
CA PHE A 210 -6.89 2.23 0.74
C PHE A 210 -5.74 1.79 1.63
N MET A 211 -5.49 2.57 2.67
CA MET A 211 -4.36 2.38 3.58
C MET A 211 -4.83 1.73 4.88
N ALA A 212 -4.32 0.54 5.17
CA ALA A 212 -4.46 -0.07 6.48
C ALA A 212 -3.49 0.60 7.46
N LEU A 213 -4.02 1.29 8.48
CA LEU A 213 -3.20 2.04 9.45
C LEU A 213 -2.28 1.10 10.22
N SER A 214 -0.97 1.33 10.17
CA SER A 214 0.05 0.51 10.83
C SER A 214 1.40 1.20 10.85
N GLU A 215 2.13 1.12 11.97
CA GLU A 215 3.48 1.68 12.16
C GLU A 215 4.58 1.03 11.30
N ILE A 216 4.27 -0.05 10.57
CA ILE A 216 5.20 -0.65 9.60
C ILE A 216 4.89 -0.23 8.16
N GLY A 217 3.88 0.63 7.98
CA GLY A 217 3.50 1.17 6.70
C GLY A 217 4.66 1.89 6.01
N GLU A 218 4.78 1.71 4.70
CA GLU A 218 5.82 2.41 3.92
C GLU A 218 5.35 3.81 3.49
N ASP A 219 4.04 4.04 3.51
CA ASP A 219 3.40 5.28 3.07
C ASP A 219 3.03 6.16 4.25
N THR A 220 3.32 7.46 4.14
CA THR A 220 2.85 8.46 5.11
C THR A 220 1.53 9.05 4.64
N ILE A 221 0.51 8.92 5.49
CA ILE A 221 -0.82 9.47 5.29
C ILE A 221 -0.91 10.79 6.04
N VAL A 222 -1.37 11.82 5.35
CA VAL A 222 -1.75 13.10 5.92
C VAL A 222 -3.26 13.11 6.10
N TYR A 223 -3.73 13.21 7.34
CA TYR A 223 -5.18 13.17 7.62
C TYR A 223 -5.63 14.28 8.58
N SER A 224 -6.95 14.50 8.60
CA SER A 224 -7.63 15.40 9.53
C SER A 224 -8.25 14.63 10.69
N GLU A 225 -8.19 15.19 11.90
CA GLU A 225 -8.98 14.70 13.04
C GLU A 225 -10.44 15.19 12.99
N ASN A 226 -10.74 16.20 12.16
CA ASN A 226 -12.02 16.92 12.15
C ASN A 226 -12.83 16.74 10.86
N SER A 227 -12.28 16.07 9.84
CA SER A 227 -12.94 15.77 8.57
C SER A 227 -12.49 14.41 8.03
N ASP A 228 -13.10 13.97 6.93
CA ASP A 228 -12.69 12.77 6.20
C ASP A 228 -11.47 13.01 5.27
N TYR A 229 -10.81 14.17 5.36
CA TYR A 229 -9.63 14.45 4.56
C TYR A 229 -8.52 13.45 4.92
N ALA A 230 -8.04 12.75 3.89
CA ALA A 230 -6.83 11.97 3.94
C ALA A 230 -6.17 11.95 2.55
N ALA A 231 -4.85 12.11 2.52
CA ALA A 231 -4.05 12.05 1.30
C ALA A 231 -2.71 11.37 1.58
N ASN A 232 -2.13 10.71 0.58
CA ASN A 232 -0.71 10.37 0.61
C ASN A 232 0.11 11.67 0.75
N ILE A 233 1.18 11.68 1.54
CA ILE A 233 2.04 12.87 1.73
C ILE A 233 2.57 13.41 0.40
N GLU A 234 2.76 12.54 -0.59
CA GLU A 234 3.15 12.90 -1.96
C GLU A 234 2.10 13.78 -2.65
N LYS A 235 0.82 13.64 -2.30
CA LYS A 235 -0.30 14.39 -2.90
C LYS A 235 -0.89 15.47 -2.00
N ALA A 236 -0.59 15.47 -0.71
CA ALA A 236 -1.14 16.43 0.25
C ALA A 236 -0.78 17.88 -0.13
N GLU A 237 -1.80 18.65 -0.55
CA GLU A 237 -1.64 20.04 -0.97
C GLU A 237 -1.25 20.93 0.22
N VAL A 238 -0.27 21.81 -0.02
CA VAL A 238 0.12 22.84 0.94
C VAL A 238 -0.42 24.18 0.47
N LYS A 239 -1.51 24.64 1.10
CA LYS A 239 -2.04 25.98 0.83
C LYS A 239 -1.13 27.05 1.39
N TYR A 240 -0.66 27.92 0.51
CA TYR A 240 0.16 29.06 0.89
C TYR A 240 -0.70 30.23 1.37
N TYR A 241 -0.42 30.68 2.58
CA TYR A 241 -0.95 31.93 3.13
C TYR A 241 0.23 32.86 3.42
N PRO A 242 0.31 34.05 2.79
CA PRO A 242 1.44 34.95 2.99
C PRO A 242 1.68 35.28 4.46
N ASN A 243 2.93 35.11 4.88
CA ASN A 243 3.38 35.43 6.24
C ASN A 243 4.79 36.01 6.17
N GLU A 244 4.89 37.22 5.62
CA GLU A 244 6.15 37.90 5.36
C GLU A 244 7.00 38.02 6.63
N LYS A 245 8.21 37.45 6.59
CA LYS A 245 9.25 37.58 7.62
C LYS A 245 10.37 38.52 7.17
N HIS A 246 10.02 39.52 6.36
CA HIS A 246 10.99 40.42 5.75
C HIS A 246 11.67 41.30 6.80
N THR A 247 12.97 41.52 6.61
CA THR A 247 13.82 42.40 7.41
C THR A 247 14.38 43.52 6.53
N ASP A 248 15.06 44.51 7.11
CA ASP A 248 15.75 45.54 6.31
C ASP A 248 16.74 44.89 5.34
N ILE A 249 16.65 45.22 4.04
CA ILE A 249 17.50 44.66 2.99
C ILE A 249 18.98 44.99 3.28
N LYS A 250 19.82 43.95 3.35
CA LYS A 250 21.26 44.05 3.58
C LYS A 250 22.05 43.79 2.30
N SER A 251 23.30 44.22 2.25
CA SER A 251 24.19 43.93 1.13
C SER A 251 24.48 42.43 1.02
N LEU A 252 24.45 41.91 -0.20
CA LEU A 252 24.89 40.56 -0.53
C LEU A 252 26.36 40.39 -0.11
N GLU A 253 26.65 39.33 0.64
CA GLU A 253 28.01 39.03 1.12
C GLU A 253 28.32 37.55 0.89
N LYS A 254 29.51 37.26 0.37
CA LYS A 254 30.03 35.90 0.19
C LYS A 254 30.87 35.55 1.42
N ILE A 255 30.61 34.39 2.02
CA ILE A 255 31.29 33.92 3.22
C ILE A 255 31.91 32.54 3.01
N GLU A 256 33.00 32.27 3.73
CA GLU A 256 33.63 30.95 3.79
C GLU A 256 32.84 30.01 4.71
N THR A 257 32.50 28.84 4.19
CA THR A 257 31.76 27.76 4.85
C THR A 257 32.44 26.40 4.58
N PRO A 258 33.72 26.23 4.97
CA PRO A 258 34.48 25.04 4.63
C PRO A 258 33.87 23.79 5.31
N ASN A 259 33.75 22.71 4.53
CA ASN A 259 33.20 21.41 4.98
C ASN A 259 31.72 21.41 5.42
N ILE A 260 30.97 22.48 5.15
CA ILE A 260 29.51 22.52 5.40
C ILE A 260 28.79 21.99 4.16
N LYS A 261 27.93 20.99 4.34
CA LYS A 261 27.25 20.31 3.23
C LYS A 261 25.73 20.32 3.34
N THR A 262 25.20 20.43 4.55
CA THR A 262 23.75 20.38 4.80
C THR A 262 23.20 21.75 5.24
N ALA A 263 21.91 21.96 5.00
CA ALA A 263 21.23 23.17 5.47
C ALA A 263 21.28 23.31 7.00
N GLN A 264 21.21 22.20 7.75
CA GLN A 264 21.31 22.23 9.20
C GLN A 264 22.71 22.63 9.68
N GLU A 265 23.78 22.07 9.10
CA GLU A 265 25.16 22.47 9.43
C GLU A 265 25.40 23.96 9.13
N LEU A 266 24.81 24.47 8.04
CA LEU A 266 24.89 25.89 7.69
C LEU A 266 24.11 26.78 8.68
N ALA A 267 22.94 26.32 9.13
CA ALA A 267 22.15 27.00 10.16
C ALA A 267 22.94 27.14 11.46
N ASP A 268 23.55 26.04 11.90
CA ASP A 268 24.36 25.97 13.10
C ASP A 268 25.60 26.86 13.00
N PHE A 269 26.29 26.83 11.86
CA PHE A 269 27.47 27.67 11.62
C PHE A 269 27.16 29.16 11.64
N LEU A 270 26.02 29.56 11.07
CA LEU A 270 25.58 30.96 11.01
C LEU A 270 24.84 31.42 12.27
N ASN A 271 24.54 30.50 13.18
CA ASN A 271 23.66 30.72 14.32
C ASN A 271 22.32 31.37 13.87
N ARG A 272 21.73 30.80 12.82
CA ARG A 272 20.44 31.20 12.24
C ARG A 272 19.47 30.03 12.27
N PRO A 273 18.16 30.27 12.31
CA PRO A 273 17.20 29.19 12.19
C PRO A 273 17.24 28.61 10.77
N ILE A 274 17.07 27.30 10.66
CA ILE A 274 17.14 26.58 9.38
C ILE A 274 16.08 27.08 8.37
N ASP A 275 14.99 27.67 8.83
CA ASP A 275 13.91 28.15 7.98
C ASP A 275 14.24 29.46 7.22
N GLU A 276 15.37 30.12 7.53
CA GLU A 276 15.96 31.25 6.79
C GLU A 276 16.92 30.85 5.67
N ILE A 277 17.33 29.58 5.64
CA ILE A 277 18.19 29.03 4.59
C ILE A 277 17.33 28.56 3.43
N VAL A 278 17.80 28.72 2.20
CA VAL A 278 17.12 28.19 1.00
C VAL A 278 18.02 27.13 0.35
N LYS A 279 17.50 25.90 0.31
CA LYS A 279 18.11 24.77 -0.38
C LYS A 279 17.91 24.91 -1.88
N THR A 280 18.94 24.54 -2.63
CA THR A 280 18.95 24.55 -4.09
C THR A 280 19.20 23.14 -4.60
N MET A 281 18.31 22.64 -5.44
CA MET A 281 18.45 21.33 -6.09
C MET A 281 18.34 21.49 -7.60
N ILE A 282 19.05 20.65 -8.34
CA ILE A 282 19.02 20.65 -9.81
C ILE A 282 18.35 19.37 -10.29
N PHE A 283 17.34 19.53 -11.12
CA PHE A 283 16.61 18.44 -11.75
C PHE A 283 16.70 18.57 -13.27
N LYS A 284 16.59 17.43 -13.95
CA LYS A 284 16.32 17.33 -15.39
C LYS A 284 14.85 17.02 -15.56
N VAL A 285 14.14 17.89 -16.26
CA VAL A 285 12.73 17.72 -16.62
C VAL A 285 12.66 17.64 -18.14
N ASP A 286 12.29 16.47 -18.68
CA ASP A 286 12.34 16.17 -20.13
C ASP A 286 13.70 16.48 -20.79
N GLY A 287 14.78 16.29 -20.02
CA GLY A 287 16.16 16.53 -20.46
C GLY A 287 16.66 17.96 -20.30
N GLU A 288 15.81 18.90 -19.88
CA GLU A 288 16.21 20.29 -19.58
C GLU A 288 16.57 20.45 -18.10
N PHE A 289 17.69 21.12 -17.80
CA PHE A 289 18.07 21.41 -16.41
C PHE A 289 17.22 22.55 -15.83
N MET A 290 16.68 22.33 -14.64
CA MET A 290 15.91 23.29 -13.86
C MET A 290 16.40 23.32 -12.42
N MET A 291 16.33 24.50 -11.79
CA MET A 291 16.72 24.73 -10.42
C MET A 291 15.49 24.89 -9.53
N PHE A 292 15.41 24.11 -8.45
CA PHE A 292 14.34 24.16 -7.47
C PHE A 292 14.82 24.72 -6.14
N LEU A 293 14.09 25.70 -5.62
CA LEU A 293 14.35 26.38 -4.35
C LEU A 293 13.28 26.02 -3.32
N VAL A 294 13.71 25.54 -2.15
CA VAL A 294 12.83 25.29 -0.99
C VAL A 294 13.50 25.81 0.29
N ARG A 295 12.72 26.20 1.29
CA ARG A 295 13.26 26.61 2.62
C ARG A 295 13.99 25.43 3.29
N GLY A 296 14.95 25.71 4.17
CA GLY A 296 15.88 24.72 4.71
C GLY A 296 15.20 23.55 5.44
N HIS A 297 14.14 23.85 6.20
CA HIS A 297 13.30 22.86 6.89
C HIS A 297 12.26 22.13 6.02
N HIS A 298 12.11 22.50 4.74
CA HIS A 298 11.19 21.85 3.80
C HIS A 298 11.95 20.92 2.88
N GLU A 299 11.37 19.79 2.48
CA GLU A 299 11.92 18.92 1.44
C GLU A 299 11.14 19.06 0.13
N LEU A 300 11.84 18.94 -1.00
CA LEU A 300 11.21 18.96 -2.33
C LEU A 300 10.41 17.68 -2.54
N ASN A 301 9.21 17.82 -3.07
CA ASN A 301 8.34 16.73 -3.47
C ASN A 301 8.39 16.59 -5.00
N ASP A 302 9.06 15.55 -5.49
CA ASP A 302 9.24 15.29 -6.92
C ASP A 302 7.93 14.85 -7.61
N VAL A 303 7.00 14.22 -6.89
CA VAL A 303 5.66 13.88 -7.39
C VAL A 303 4.88 15.15 -7.73
N LYS A 304 4.97 16.19 -6.89
CA LYS A 304 4.38 17.51 -7.21
C LYS A 304 5.07 18.18 -8.39
N VAL A 305 6.38 18.02 -8.54
CA VAL A 305 7.12 18.52 -9.72
C VAL A 305 6.63 17.81 -10.99
N LYS A 306 6.55 16.48 -11.00
CA LYS A 306 6.01 15.69 -12.13
C LYS A 306 4.59 16.12 -12.50
N ALA A 307 3.72 16.29 -11.49
CA ALA A 307 2.35 16.72 -11.70
C ALA A 307 2.25 18.15 -12.24
N TYR A 308 3.13 19.06 -11.80
CA TYR A 308 3.16 20.45 -12.30
C TYR A 308 3.59 20.53 -13.76
N PHE A 309 4.57 19.70 -14.16
CA PHE A 309 5.08 19.65 -15.54
C PHE A 309 4.35 18.67 -16.45
N GLU A 310 3.40 17.90 -15.91
CA GLU A 310 2.66 16.86 -16.63
C GLU A 310 3.57 15.82 -17.30
N THR A 311 4.68 15.46 -16.64
CA THR A 311 5.70 14.53 -17.16
C THR A 311 6.27 13.62 -16.08
N ASP A 312 6.50 12.35 -16.43
CA ASP A 312 7.18 11.38 -15.56
C ASP A 312 8.72 11.51 -15.63
N ASN A 313 9.25 12.21 -16.64
CA ASN A 313 10.68 12.33 -16.92
C ASN A 313 11.33 13.42 -16.05
N VAL A 314 11.28 13.23 -14.73
CA VAL A 314 11.88 14.12 -13.74
C VAL A 314 12.93 13.34 -12.96
N GLU A 315 14.19 13.75 -13.10
CA GLU A 315 15.32 13.11 -12.43
C GLU A 315 16.23 14.16 -11.77
N MET A 316 16.79 13.84 -10.60
CA MET A 316 17.81 14.68 -10.01
C MET A 316 19.07 14.66 -10.89
N ALA A 317 19.67 15.81 -11.15
CA ALA A 317 20.93 15.90 -11.88
C ALA A 317 22.04 15.18 -11.11
N THR A 318 22.89 14.47 -11.85
CA THR A 318 24.05 13.77 -11.27
C THR A 318 25.12 14.78 -10.81
N PRO A 319 26.01 14.40 -9.87
CA PRO A 319 27.09 15.28 -9.43
C PRO A 319 27.95 15.81 -10.58
N ASP A 320 28.27 14.98 -11.57
CA ASP A 320 29.06 15.38 -12.74
C ASP A 320 28.31 16.40 -13.62
N GLU A 321 27.01 16.20 -13.84
CA GLU A 321 26.16 17.16 -14.57
C GLU A 321 26.12 18.51 -13.84
N ILE A 322 25.94 18.49 -12.52
CA ILE A 322 25.90 19.70 -11.68
C ILE A 322 27.22 20.46 -11.74
N VAL A 323 28.37 19.77 -11.58
CA VAL A 323 29.69 20.41 -11.63
C VAL A 323 29.96 21.01 -13.01
N ASN A 324 29.58 20.31 -14.08
CA ASN A 324 29.71 20.85 -15.44
C ASN A 324 28.82 22.08 -15.68
N LEU A 325 27.65 22.13 -15.03
CA LEU A 325 26.67 23.19 -15.20
C LEU A 325 27.02 24.44 -14.37
N LEU A 326 27.30 24.27 -13.08
CA LEU A 326 27.42 25.34 -12.09
C LEU A 326 28.82 25.50 -11.49
N GLY A 327 29.72 24.52 -11.67
CA GLY A 327 31.11 24.61 -11.19
C GLY A 327 31.31 24.27 -9.71
N ALA A 328 30.28 23.78 -9.02
CA ALA A 328 30.31 23.39 -7.60
C ALA A 328 29.52 22.11 -7.34
N HIS A 329 29.76 21.52 -6.18
CA HIS A 329 29.09 20.30 -5.72
C HIS A 329 27.82 20.62 -4.90
N PRO A 330 26.91 19.63 -4.76
CA PRO A 330 25.80 19.72 -3.80
C PRO A 330 26.27 20.14 -2.41
N GLY A 331 25.54 21.08 -1.80
CA GLY A 331 25.92 21.74 -0.55
C GLY A 331 26.56 23.11 -0.72
N SER A 332 26.85 23.56 -1.96
CA SER A 332 27.28 24.94 -2.23
C SER A 332 26.59 25.54 -3.46
N LEU A 333 25.46 24.95 -3.90
CA LEU A 333 24.67 25.40 -5.06
C LEU A 333 23.71 26.54 -4.68
N GLY A 334 23.50 27.48 -5.60
CA GLY A 334 22.54 28.57 -5.42
C GLY A 334 22.07 29.23 -6.73
N PRO A 335 21.03 30.07 -6.66
CA PRO A 335 20.40 30.69 -7.84
C PRO A 335 21.16 31.87 -8.47
N ILE A 336 22.26 32.34 -7.85
CA ILE A 336 23.06 33.42 -8.43
C ILE A 336 24.04 32.83 -9.45
N HIS A 337 23.69 32.91 -10.73
CA HIS A 337 24.52 32.45 -11.85
C HIS A 337 24.26 33.23 -13.15
N ASN A 338 25.07 32.96 -14.18
CA ASN A 338 24.92 33.51 -15.53
C ASN A 338 24.49 32.47 -16.59
N LYS A 339 23.98 31.31 -16.15
CA LYS A 339 23.49 30.22 -17.00
C LYS A 339 22.02 30.43 -17.38
N ASP A 340 21.62 29.86 -18.51
CA ASP A 340 20.24 29.78 -18.96
C ASP A 340 19.59 28.54 -18.34
N ILE A 341 19.12 28.68 -17.10
CA ILE A 341 18.49 27.63 -16.30
C ILE A 341 17.27 28.26 -15.65
N LYS A 342 16.10 27.63 -15.77
CA LYS A 342 14.89 28.09 -15.08
C LYS A 342 15.02 27.91 -13.57
N ILE A 343 14.64 28.93 -12.83
CA ILE A 343 14.64 28.93 -11.37
C ILE A 343 13.18 28.92 -10.89
N ILE A 344 12.84 27.85 -10.19
CA ILE A 344 11.49 27.58 -9.69
C ILE A 344 11.57 27.50 -8.18
N ALA A 345 10.63 28.11 -7.48
CA ALA A 345 10.63 28.13 -6.02
C ALA A 345 9.32 27.64 -5.41
N ASP A 346 9.43 26.95 -4.28
CA ASP A 346 8.27 26.71 -3.42
C ASP A 346 7.66 28.05 -2.96
N ASN A 347 6.34 28.08 -2.85
CA ASN A 347 5.58 29.28 -2.46
C ASN A 347 6.10 29.94 -1.18
N PHE A 348 6.56 29.17 -0.19
CA PHE A 348 6.99 29.72 1.10
C PHE A 348 8.34 30.46 1.02
N VAL A 349 9.09 30.34 -0.08
CA VAL A 349 10.30 31.15 -0.30
C VAL A 349 9.95 32.64 -0.41
N LYS A 350 8.71 32.99 -0.83
CA LYS A 350 8.21 34.38 -0.91
C LYS A 350 8.24 35.11 0.43
N ASP A 351 8.09 34.38 1.54
CA ASP A 351 8.02 34.96 2.88
C ASP A 351 9.38 35.47 3.38
N LEU A 352 10.48 35.18 2.67
CA LEU A 352 11.83 35.50 3.11
C LEU A 352 12.47 36.59 2.26
N ASN A 353 13.32 37.39 2.91
CA ASN A 353 14.31 38.23 2.27
C ASN A 353 15.64 38.06 3.01
N ASN A 354 16.75 38.58 2.45
CA ASN A 354 18.08 38.37 3.00
C ASN A 354 18.45 36.88 3.23
N ILE A 355 18.06 36.02 2.29
CA ILE A 355 18.21 34.56 2.38
C ILE A 355 19.69 34.14 2.32
N VAL A 356 19.94 32.94 2.84
CA VAL A 356 21.23 32.25 2.71
C VAL A 356 21.12 31.17 1.64
N ILE A 357 22.03 31.21 0.67
CA ILE A 357 22.08 30.30 -0.50
C ILE A 357 23.53 29.90 -0.80
N GLY A 358 23.75 28.80 -1.50
CA GLY A 358 25.09 28.43 -1.96
C GLY A 358 25.66 29.43 -2.97
N ALA A 359 26.99 29.52 -3.04
CA ALA A 359 27.67 30.49 -3.90
C ALA A 359 28.03 29.97 -5.30
N ASN A 360 27.63 28.75 -5.65
CA ASN A 360 28.14 28.00 -6.81
C ASN A 360 29.68 27.91 -6.81
N GLU A 361 30.27 27.84 -5.61
CA GLU A 361 31.69 27.64 -5.37
C GLU A 361 31.85 26.82 -4.08
N ASP A 362 32.56 25.69 -4.17
CA ASP A 362 32.71 24.77 -3.04
C ASP A 362 33.26 25.46 -1.80
N GLY A 363 32.57 25.27 -0.67
CA GLY A 363 32.97 25.84 0.60
C GLY A 363 32.61 27.32 0.76
N TYR A 364 31.70 27.86 -0.06
CA TYR A 364 31.19 29.21 0.09
C TYR A 364 29.67 29.29 -0.03
N HIS A 365 29.10 30.26 0.69
CA HIS A 365 27.70 30.64 0.61
C HIS A 365 27.56 32.15 0.46
N TYR A 366 26.43 32.59 -0.10
CA TYR A 366 25.99 33.98 0.00
C TYR A 366 25.02 34.13 1.17
N ILE A 367 25.19 35.21 1.92
CA ILE A 367 24.21 35.70 2.90
C ILE A 367 23.58 36.99 2.38
N ASN A 368 22.37 37.25 2.87
CA ASN A 368 21.59 38.43 2.52
C ASN A 368 21.22 38.52 1.03
N ALA A 369 21.02 37.37 0.36
CA ALA A 369 20.53 37.36 -1.01
C ALA A 369 19.05 37.77 -1.06
N ASN A 370 18.66 38.48 -2.11
CA ASN A 370 17.31 38.97 -2.31
C ASN A 370 16.87 38.72 -3.75
N VAL A 371 15.65 38.17 -3.91
CA VAL A 371 14.99 38.00 -5.20
C VAL A 371 14.82 39.38 -5.86
N GLU A 372 14.83 39.43 -7.19
CA GLU A 372 14.81 40.62 -8.07
C GLU A 372 16.10 41.46 -8.05
N ARG A 373 16.80 41.55 -6.90
CA ARG A 373 18.08 42.25 -6.80
C ARG A 373 19.25 41.38 -7.26
N ASP A 374 19.35 40.16 -6.75
CA ASP A 374 20.53 39.30 -6.95
C ASP A 374 20.26 38.15 -7.93
N PHE A 375 19.01 37.69 -8.02
CA PHE A 375 18.54 36.65 -8.96
C PHE A 375 17.02 36.78 -9.16
N ASN A 376 16.48 36.17 -10.21
CA ASN A 376 15.03 36.14 -10.48
C ASN A 376 14.49 34.71 -10.33
N ILE A 377 13.22 34.59 -9.98
CA ILE A 377 12.48 33.33 -9.96
C ILE A 377 11.47 33.40 -11.11
N ASP A 378 11.45 32.39 -11.96
CA ASP A 378 10.54 32.31 -13.09
C ASP A 378 9.12 31.97 -12.63
N GLU A 379 9.00 30.97 -11.74
CA GLU A 379 7.72 30.42 -11.31
C GLU A 379 7.73 30.04 -9.82
N TYR A 380 6.56 30.17 -9.20
CA TYR A 380 6.30 29.71 -7.84
C TYR A 380 5.17 28.68 -7.82
N GLY A 381 5.28 27.68 -6.97
CA GLY A 381 4.29 26.61 -6.84
C GLY A 381 4.39 25.85 -5.53
N ASP A 382 3.52 24.86 -5.36
CA ASP A 382 3.60 23.90 -4.25
C ASP A 382 4.52 22.76 -4.67
N PHE A 383 5.79 22.82 -4.23
CA PHE A 383 6.83 21.87 -4.62
C PHE A 383 7.40 21.12 -3.42
N ARG A 384 6.75 21.17 -2.27
CA ARG A 384 7.25 20.57 -1.02
C ARG A 384 6.29 19.55 -0.43
N PHE A 385 6.81 18.74 0.48
CA PHE A 385 5.96 17.98 1.39
C PHE A 385 5.35 18.91 2.45
N ILE A 386 4.11 18.60 2.85
CA ILE A 386 3.49 19.20 4.03
C ILE A 386 4.23 18.74 5.29
N LEU A 387 4.26 19.56 6.34
CA LEU A 387 4.78 19.19 7.65
C LEU A 387 3.64 18.90 8.62
N GLU A 388 3.88 18.02 9.59
CA GLU A 388 2.89 17.73 10.63
C GLU A 388 2.58 19.01 11.43
N GLY A 389 1.29 19.27 11.66
CA GLY A 389 0.81 20.48 12.33
C GLY A 389 0.48 21.66 11.41
N GLU A 390 0.79 21.58 10.11
CA GLU A 390 0.41 22.61 9.13
C GLU A 390 -1.09 22.56 8.78
N PRO A 391 -1.70 23.69 8.39
CA PRO A 391 -3.12 23.71 8.01
C PRO A 391 -3.39 22.87 6.77
N LEU A 392 -4.43 22.03 6.85
CA LEU A 392 -4.88 21.20 5.73
C LEU A 392 -5.57 22.03 4.65
N SER A 393 -5.52 21.53 3.42
CA SER A 393 -6.06 22.23 2.25
C SER A 393 -7.58 22.40 2.30
N ASP A 394 -8.31 21.50 2.95
CA ASP A 394 -9.76 21.60 3.14
C ASP A 394 -10.17 22.56 4.27
N GLY A 395 -9.20 23.09 5.04
CA GLY A 395 -9.44 23.98 6.17
C GLY A 395 -10.01 23.29 7.42
N SER A 396 -10.03 21.96 7.47
CA SER A 396 -10.61 21.20 8.59
C SER A 396 -9.76 21.24 9.88
N GLY A 397 -8.50 21.67 9.79
CA GLY A 397 -7.60 21.74 10.93
C GLY A 397 -6.16 21.59 10.50
N ASN A 398 -5.35 20.99 11.38
CA ASN A 398 -3.93 20.79 11.15
C ASN A 398 -3.65 19.34 10.75
N ALA A 399 -2.65 19.15 9.90
CA ALA A 399 -2.19 17.87 9.40
C ALA A 399 -1.70 16.97 10.55
N LYS A 400 -2.19 15.74 10.56
CA LYS A 400 -1.66 14.63 11.36
C LYS A 400 -1.08 13.57 10.45
N PHE A 401 0.00 12.93 10.89
CA PHE A 401 0.63 11.87 10.13
C PHE A 401 0.31 10.50 10.73
N ALA A 402 0.06 9.53 9.86
CA ALA A 402 -0.01 8.12 10.20
C ALA A 402 0.70 7.30 9.12
N GLU A 403 1.26 6.16 9.51
CA GLU A 403 1.83 5.22 8.56
C GLU A 403 0.75 4.23 8.09
N GLY A 404 0.83 3.86 6.82
CA GLY A 404 -0.17 3.04 6.15
C GLY A 404 0.43 1.93 5.30
N ILE A 405 -0.24 0.78 5.30
CA ILE A 405 -0.01 -0.30 4.33
C ILE A 405 -1.07 -0.16 3.24
N GLU A 406 -0.65 0.13 2.00
CA GLU A 406 -1.53 0.19 0.84
C GLU A 406 -2.12 -1.19 0.51
N VAL A 407 -3.37 -1.45 0.89
CA VAL A 407 -4.06 -2.74 0.72
C VAL A 407 -4.93 -2.80 -0.54
N GLY A 408 -5.20 -1.67 -1.17
CA GLY A 408 -5.88 -1.59 -2.45
C GLY A 408 -5.90 -0.19 -3.02
N GLN A 409 -6.27 -0.06 -4.28
CA GLN A 409 -6.30 1.21 -4.99
C GLN A 409 -7.38 1.19 -6.08
N VAL A 410 -7.97 2.36 -6.34
CA VAL A 410 -9.01 2.55 -7.36
C VAL A 410 -8.61 3.71 -8.28
N PHE A 411 -8.67 3.51 -9.60
CA PHE A 411 -8.18 4.47 -10.60
C PHE A 411 -9.23 4.79 -11.66
N LYS A 412 -9.23 6.05 -12.10
CA LYS A 412 -9.83 6.48 -13.38
C LYS A 412 -8.72 6.53 -14.44
N LEU A 413 -8.68 5.55 -15.33
CA LEU A 413 -7.65 5.43 -16.37
C LEU A 413 -7.92 6.31 -17.60
N GLY A 414 -9.18 6.69 -17.82
CA GLY A 414 -9.59 7.39 -19.03
C GLY A 414 -9.37 6.52 -20.28
N THR A 415 -8.75 7.08 -21.31
CA THR A 415 -8.60 6.42 -22.63
C THR A 415 -7.17 5.92 -22.91
N LYS A 416 -6.26 5.95 -21.93
CA LYS A 416 -4.83 5.61 -22.10
C LYS A 416 -4.60 4.29 -22.86
N TYR A 417 -5.24 3.21 -22.42
CA TYR A 417 -5.06 1.89 -23.03
C TYR A 417 -5.93 1.70 -24.28
N SER A 418 -7.16 2.23 -24.27
CA SER A 418 -8.08 2.07 -25.39
C SER A 418 -7.65 2.84 -26.64
N GLU A 419 -6.99 3.99 -26.48
CA GLU A 419 -6.36 4.71 -27.59
C GLU A 419 -5.15 3.96 -28.12
N ALA A 420 -4.21 3.58 -27.25
CA ALA A 420 -2.97 2.89 -27.65
C ALA A 420 -3.26 1.54 -28.35
N MET A 421 -4.25 0.79 -27.87
CA MET A 421 -4.60 -0.55 -28.34
C MET A 421 -5.82 -0.58 -29.29
N ASN A 422 -6.30 0.59 -29.73
CA ASN A 422 -7.44 0.78 -30.63
C ASN A 422 -8.73 0.04 -30.20
N ALA A 423 -9.07 0.10 -28.91
CA ALA A 423 -10.29 -0.44 -28.34
C ALA A 423 -11.43 0.59 -28.40
N LYS A 424 -12.26 0.50 -29.45
CA LYS A 424 -13.31 1.48 -29.76
C LYS A 424 -14.71 0.88 -29.83
N PHE A 425 -15.71 1.69 -29.49
CA PHE A 425 -17.14 1.38 -29.64
C PHE A 425 -17.85 2.44 -30.51
N LEU A 426 -19.02 2.11 -31.05
CA LEU A 426 -19.90 3.09 -31.70
C LEU A 426 -20.79 3.78 -30.66
N ASP A 427 -20.69 5.11 -30.59
CA ASP A 427 -21.53 5.95 -29.73
C ASP A 427 -22.98 6.07 -30.24
N ASN A 428 -23.80 6.83 -29.51
CA ASN A 428 -25.20 7.06 -29.86
C ASN A 428 -25.43 7.81 -31.18
N GLN A 429 -24.37 8.42 -31.76
CA GLN A 429 -24.36 9.06 -33.07
C GLN A 429 -23.74 8.16 -34.16
N GLY A 430 -23.32 6.94 -33.81
CA GLY A 430 -22.64 6.02 -34.71
C GLY A 430 -21.19 6.40 -35.01
N LYS A 431 -20.53 7.21 -34.16
CA LYS A 431 -19.10 7.53 -34.27
C LYS A 431 -18.27 6.59 -33.42
N ALA A 432 -17.10 6.22 -33.93
CA ALA A 432 -16.15 5.39 -33.20
C ALA A 432 -15.44 6.22 -32.12
N GLN A 433 -15.59 5.83 -30.85
CA GLN A 433 -14.96 6.45 -29.69
C GLN A 433 -14.11 5.41 -28.93
N PRO A 434 -12.97 5.79 -28.33
CA PRO A 434 -12.23 4.91 -27.43
C PRO A 434 -13.05 4.58 -26.19
N LEU A 435 -12.92 3.36 -25.67
CA LEU A 435 -13.52 2.98 -24.39
C LEU A 435 -12.91 3.80 -23.24
N ILE A 436 -13.74 4.40 -22.39
CA ILE A 436 -13.27 5.02 -21.15
C ILE A 436 -13.13 3.92 -20.10
N MET A 437 -12.01 3.90 -19.37
CA MET A 437 -11.65 2.78 -18.50
C MET A 437 -11.42 3.20 -17.04
N GLY A 438 -11.78 2.29 -16.12
CA GLY A 438 -11.36 2.30 -14.73
C GLY A 438 -10.59 1.01 -14.39
N CYS A 439 -9.69 1.06 -13.41
CA CYS A 439 -9.06 -0.15 -12.87
C CYS A 439 -8.95 -0.12 -11.34
N TYR A 440 -9.05 -1.29 -10.72
CA TYR A 440 -9.26 -1.40 -9.29
C TYR A 440 -8.54 -2.63 -8.71
N GLY A 441 -7.50 -2.41 -7.91
CA GLY A 441 -6.66 -3.45 -7.28
C GLY A 441 -6.92 -3.65 -5.78
N ILE A 442 -6.90 -4.90 -5.28
CA ILE A 442 -6.75 -5.24 -3.85
C ILE A 442 -5.64 -6.28 -3.78
N GLY A 443 -4.60 -6.04 -2.97
CA GLY A 443 -3.55 -7.01 -2.74
C GLY A 443 -3.99 -8.09 -1.76
N VAL A 444 -4.68 -9.14 -2.21
CA VAL A 444 -5.28 -10.18 -1.35
C VAL A 444 -4.29 -10.80 -0.36
N SER A 445 -3.08 -11.14 -0.81
CA SER A 445 -2.05 -11.70 0.09
C SER A 445 -1.45 -10.65 1.03
N ARG A 446 -1.37 -9.39 0.59
CA ARG A 446 -0.94 -8.25 1.43
C ARG A 446 -2.00 -7.95 2.50
N THR A 447 -3.28 -7.99 2.14
CA THR A 447 -4.43 -7.86 3.05
C THR A 447 -4.37 -8.92 4.16
N LEU A 448 -4.00 -10.16 3.85
CA LEU A 448 -3.79 -11.19 4.87
C LEU A 448 -2.75 -10.76 5.92
N SER A 449 -1.59 -10.26 5.49
CA SER A 449 -0.57 -9.74 6.41
C SER A 449 -1.05 -8.50 7.16
N ALA A 450 -1.75 -7.58 6.52
CA ALA A 450 -2.29 -6.38 7.16
C ALA A 450 -3.32 -6.70 8.25
N ILE A 451 -4.15 -7.74 8.06
CA ILE A 451 -5.05 -8.25 9.11
C ILE A 451 -4.22 -8.69 10.33
N VAL A 452 -3.13 -9.43 10.11
CA VAL A 452 -2.27 -9.89 11.20
C VAL A 452 -1.55 -8.72 11.87
N GLU A 453 -1.05 -7.73 11.13
CA GLU A 453 -0.42 -6.52 11.72
C GLU A 453 -1.36 -5.80 12.68
N GLN A 454 -2.65 -5.69 12.34
CA GLN A 454 -3.63 -4.99 13.19
C GLN A 454 -4.26 -5.87 14.27
N ASN A 455 -4.21 -7.20 14.14
CA ASN A 455 -4.94 -8.12 15.00
C ASN A 455 -4.02 -9.25 15.53
N ASN A 456 -3.16 -8.89 16.47
CA ASN A 456 -2.25 -9.81 17.16
C ASN A 456 -1.95 -9.34 18.58
N ASP A 457 -1.27 -10.19 19.33
CA ASP A 457 -0.62 -9.86 20.60
C ASP A 457 0.74 -10.56 20.73
N GLU A 458 1.37 -10.45 21.90
CA GLU A 458 2.65 -11.08 22.24
C GLU A 458 2.65 -12.63 22.11
N ASN A 459 1.49 -13.26 22.14
CA ASN A 459 1.33 -14.72 22.12
C ASN A 459 1.00 -15.26 20.72
N GLY A 460 0.40 -14.45 19.85
CA GLY A 460 0.07 -14.87 18.50
C GLY A 460 -0.98 -14.03 17.79
N ILE A 461 -1.58 -14.63 16.77
CA ILE A 461 -2.59 -13.97 15.93
C ILE A 461 -3.93 -13.93 16.67
N ILE A 462 -4.75 -12.91 16.41
CA ILE A 462 -6.14 -12.81 16.87
C ILE A 462 -7.00 -12.57 15.62
N TRP A 463 -7.54 -13.62 15.01
CA TRP A 463 -8.28 -13.44 13.76
C TRP A 463 -9.61 -12.71 13.96
N PRO A 464 -9.97 -11.75 13.10
CA PRO A 464 -11.36 -11.36 12.94
C PRO A 464 -12.19 -12.59 12.55
N LYS A 465 -13.38 -12.72 13.15
CA LYS A 465 -14.29 -13.86 12.95
C LYS A 465 -14.55 -14.18 11.48
N SER A 466 -14.63 -13.16 10.63
CA SER A 466 -14.93 -13.30 9.20
C SER A 466 -13.86 -14.03 8.38
N VAL A 467 -12.62 -14.10 8.87
CA VAL A 467 -11.47 -14.60 8.12
C VAL A 467 -10.68 -15.69 8.85
N THR A 468 -10.99 -16.00 10.11
CA THR A 468 -10.34 -17.07 10.86
C THR A 468 -10.31 -18.38 10.06
N PRO A 469 -9.19 -19.15 10.06
CA PRO A 469 -9.12 -20.38 9.27
C PRO A 469 -10.05 -21.48 9.81
N PHE A 470 -10.39 -21.44 11.10
CA PHE A 470 -11.35 -22.31 11.78
C PHE A 470 -12.05 -21.50 12.87
N ASP A 471 -13.29 -21.82 13.18
CA ASP A 471 -14.06 -21.12 14.21
C ASP A 471 -13.62 -21.54 15.61
N LEU A 472 -13.42 -22.86 15.80
CA LEU A 472 -13.21 -23.45 17.12
C LEU A 472 -11.90 -24.27 17.15
N HIS A 473 -11.09 -24.06 18.18
CA HIS A 473 -9.97 -24.94 18.51
C HIS A 473 -10.36 -25.91 19.63
N LEU A 474 -10.71 -27.14 19.27
CA LEU A 474 -10.97 -28.20 20.25
C LEU A 474 -9.66 -28.86 20.64
N ILE A 475 -9.35 -28.95 21.93
CA ILE A 475 -8.08 -29.49 22.43
C ILE A 475 -8.36 -30.58 23.46
N THR A 476 -7.92 -31.81 23.17
CA THR A 476 -7.87 -32.88 24.19
C THR A 476 -6.51 -32.84 24.89
N ILE A 477 -6.50 -32.57 26.21
CA ILE A 477 -5.25 -32.43 27.00
C ILE A 477 -4.44 -33.73 26.99
N ASN A 478 -5.08 -34.86 27.29
CA ASN A 478 -4.42 -36.16 27.35
C ASN A 478 -5.22 -37.21 26.58
N PRO A 479 -4.92 -37.44 25.28
CA PRO A 479 -5.64 -38.41 24.46
C PRO A 479 -5.37 -39.87 24.87
N LYS A 480 -4.52 -40.14 25.87
CA LYS A 480 -4.34 -41.48 26.46
C LYS A 480 -5.40 -41.80 27.52
N LYS A 481 -6.14 -40.80 28.02
CA LYS A 481 -7.28 -41.02 28.91
C LYS A 481 -8.53 -41.20 28.06
N GLU A 482 -9.16 -42.37 28.17
CA GLU A 482 -10.32 -42.76 27.37
C GLU A 482 -11.46 -41.75 27.49
N GLU A 483 -11.83 -41.34 28.71
CA GLU A 483 -12.87 -40.34 28.96
C GLU A 483 -12.63 -39.01 28.23
N GLN A 484 -11.38 -38.54 28.16
CA GLN A 484 -11.04 -37.28 27.47
C GLN A 484 -11.05 -37.43 25.95
N LEU A 485 -10.62 -38.60 25.47
CA LEU A 485 -10.60 -38.90 24.04
C LEU A 485 -12.03 -39.05 23.51
N GLU A 486 -12.86 -39.84 24.19
CA GLU A 486 -14.26 -40.05 23.83
C GLU A 486 -15.06 -38.75 23.85
N LEU A 487 -14.90 -37.93 24.89
CA LEU A 487 -15.57 -36.63 24.95
C LEU A 487 -15.07 -35.70 23.82
N GLY A 488 -13.76 -35.68 23.54
CA GLY A 488 -13.20 -34.92 22.44
C GLY A 488 -13.75 -35.35 21.07
N ASP A 489 -13.75 -36.64 20.76
CA ASP A 489 -14.29 -37.15 19.49
C ASP A 489 -15.82 -36.93 19.37
N LYS A 490 -16.56 -37.02 20.49
CA LYS A 490 -17.99 -36.70 20.55
C LYS A 490 -18.24 -35.22 20.22
N LEU A 491 -17.58 -34.31 20.94
CA LEU A 491 -17.73 -32.87 20.74
C LEU A 491 -17.28 -32.45 19.34
N TYR A 492 -16.19 -33.03 18.83
CA TYR A 492 -15.78 -32.82 17.45
C TYR A 492 -16.89 -33.18 16.46
N SER A 493 -17.55 -34.32 16.68
CA SER A 493 -18.62 -34.81 15.80
C SER A 493 -19.87 -33.93 15.85
N GLU A 494 -20.22 -33.41 17.02
CA GLU A 494 -21.38 -32.54 17.23
C GLU A 494 -21.14 -31.13 16.65
N LEU A 495 -19.99 -30.52 16.98
CA LEU A 495 -19.69 -29.13 16.63
C LEU A 495 -19.34 -28.94 15.15
N GLN A 496 -18.71 -29.93 14.49
CA GLN A 496 -18.33 -29.82 13.08
C GLN A 496 -19.52 -29.68 12.12
N SER A 497 -20.74 -29.94 12.58
CA SER A 497 -21.96 -29.77 11.78
C SER A 497 -22.37 -28.31 11.60
N LYS A 498 -21.87 -27.41 12.47
CA LYS A 498 -22.23 -25.99 12.53
C LYS A 498 -21.03 -25.05 12.37
N TYR A 499 -19.86 -25.51 12.78
CA TYR A 499 -18.63 -24.72 12.85
C TYR A 499 -17.49 -25.43 12.15
N ASP A 500 -16.54 -24.66 11.64
CA ASP A 500 -15.25 -25.19 11.21
C ASP A 500 -14.38 -25.47 12.43
N VAL A 501 -14.27 -26.74 12.83
CA VAL A 501 -13.52 -27.13 14.05
C VAL A 501 -12.13 -27.65 13.71
N LEU A 502 -11.08 -27.06 14.29
CA LEU A 502 -9.74 -27.65 14.34
C LEU A 502 -9.59 -28.45 15.64
N TYR A 503 -9.44 -29.77 15.52
CA TYR A 503 -9.34 -30.67 16.67
C TYR A 503 -7.90 -31.12 16.91
N ASP A 504 -7.28 -30.63 17.99
CA ASP A 504 -5.95 -31.03 18.43
C ASP A 504 -5.93 -32.42 19.10
N ASP A 505 -5.94 -33.44 18.23
CA ASP A 505 -5.85 -34.86 18.56
C ASP A 505 -4.40 -35.36 18.71
N ARG A 506 -3.41 -34.46 18.65
CA ARG A 506 -1.99 -34.84 18.65
C ARG A 506 -1.59 -35.48 19.97
N LYS A 507 -0.65 -36.44 19.92
CA LYS A 507 -0.04 -37.06 21.11
C LYS A 507 1.08 -36.19 21.66
N GLU A 508 0.76 -34.95 22.00
CA GLU A 508 1.74 -33.94 22.41
C GLU A 508 1.39 -33.30 23.77
N ARG A 509 2.37 -32.66 24.42
CA ARG A 509 2.18 -32.08 25.76
C ARG A 509 1.20 -30.91 25.70
N ALA A 510 0.36 -30.79 26.73
CA ALA A 510 -0.66 -29.75 26.83
C ALA A 510 -0.10 -28.33 26.64
N GLY A 511 1.04 -28.00 27.27
CA GLY A 511 1.68 -26.69 27.10
C GLY A 511 2.08 -26.37 25.66
N VAL A 512 2.50 -27.37 24.88
CA VAL A 512 2.79 -27.20 23.45
C VAL A 512 1.50 -26.98 22.66
N LYS A 513 0.44 -27.74 22.97
CA LYS A 513 -0.88 -27.55 22.35
C LYS A 513 -1.43 -26.14 22.58
N PHE A 514 -1.34 -25.64 23.80
CA PHE A 514 -1.80 -24.29 24.13
C PHE A 514 -0.97 -23.21 23.44
N ASN A 515 0.35 -23.33 23.45
CA ASN A 515 1.22 -22.41 22.72
C ASN A 515 0.92 -22.40 21.21
N ASP A 516 0.76 -23.58 20.59
CA ASP A 516 0.36 -23.67 19.18
C ASP A 516 -1.02 -23.03 18.94
N ALA A 517 -1.98 -23.24 19.84
CA ALA A 517 -3.32 -22.66 19.74
C ALA A 517 -3.32 -21.13 19.89
N ASP A 518 -2.47 -20.58 20.74
CA ASP A 518 -2.30 -19.12 20.89
C ASP A 518 -1.68 -18.51 19.63
N LEU A 519 -0.69 -19.18 19.04
CA LEU A 519 -0.07 -18.79 17.75
C LEU A 519 -1.05 -18.86 16.58
N ILE A 520 -1.81 -19.96 16.47
CA ILE A 520 -2.80 -20.17 15.40
C ILE A 520 -3.92 -19.13 15.49
N GLY A 521 -4.34 -18.77 16.70
CA GLY A 521 -5.18 -17.60 16.93
C GLY A 521 -6.69 -17.78 16.69
N LEU A 522 -7.21 -19.01 16.78
CA LEU A 522 -8.65 -19.25 16.59
C LEU A 522 -9.47 -18.57 17.70
N PRO A 523 -10.63 -17.99 17.38
CA PRO A 523 -11.33 -17.08 18.29
C PRO A 523 -11.83 -17.76 19.57
N ILE A 524 -12.27 -19.02 19.49
CA ILE A 524 -12.77 -19.78 20.64
C ILE A 524 -11.98 -21.08 20.77
N ARG A 525 -11.53 -21.37 21.99
CA ARG A 525 -10.83 -22.61 22.34
C ARG A 525 -11.68 -23.41 23.32
N ILE A 526 -11.81 -24.70 23.07
CA ILE A 526 -12.55 -25.64 23.91
C ILE A 526 -11.57 -26.69 24.40
N VAL A 527 -11.41 -26.82 25.71
CA VAL A 527 -10.41 -27.68 26.33
C VAL A 527 -11.09 -28.83 27.05
N VAL A 528 -10.84 -30.05 26.56
CA VAL A 528 -11.27 -31.29 27.19
C VAL A 528 -10.18 -31.74 28.16
N GLY A 529 -10.44 -31.52 29.44
CA GLY A 529 -9.47 -31.65 30.53
C GLY A 529 -9.84 -32.68 31.59
N LYS A 530 -9.46 -32.41 32.84
CA LYS A 530 -9.63 -33.36 33.96
C LYS A 530 -11.10 -33.64 34.29
N ASN A 531 -11.99 -32.69 34.04
CA ASN A 531 -13.42 -32.76 34.38
C ASN A 531 -14.25 -33.40 33.24
N ALA A 532 -13.61 -34.09 32.29
CA ALA A 532 -14.30 -34.73 31.17
C ALA A 532 -15.29 -35.81 31.63
N SER A 533 -14.99 -36.54 32.71
CA SER A 533 -15.89 -37.53 33.32
C SER A 533 -17.18 -36.91 33.89
N GLU A 534 -17.14 -35.62 34.24
CA GLU A 534 -18.27 -34.85 34.73
C GLU A 534 -19.01 -34.11 33.59
N GLY A 535 -18.57 -34.29 32.34
CA GLY A 535 -19.15 -33.59 31.19
C GLY A 535 -18.86 -32.09 31.19
N ILE A 536 -17.74 -31.65 31.78
CA ILE A 536 -17.35 -30.25 31.86
C ILE A 536 -16.12 -30.00 30.98
N VAL A 537 -16.17 -28.92 30.20
CA VAL A 537 -15.05 -28.40 29.40
C VAL A 537 -14.73 -26.96 29.79
N GLU A 538 -13.52 -26.52 29.50
CA GLU A 538 -13.13 -25.12 29.66
C GLU A 538 -13.23 -24.42 28.29
N VAL A 539 -13.96 -23.31 28.22
CA VAL A 539 -14.11 -22.49 27.01
C VAL A 539 -13.35 -21.19 27.22
N LYS A 540 -12.44 -20.88 26.31
CA LYS A 540 -11.61 -19.66 26.35
C LYS A 540 -11.79 -18.83 25.09
N VAL A 541 -11.99 -17.52 25.26
CA VAL A 541 -12.01 -16.54 24.16
C VAL A 541 -10.60 -16.02 23.91
N ARG A 542 -10.10 -16.13 22.68
CA ARG A 542 -8.70 -15.78 22.32
C ARG A 542 -8.40 -14.28 22.48
N GLN A 543 -9.37 -13.43 22.17
CA GLN A 543 -9.20 -11.97 22.19
C GLN A 543 -9.09 -11.41 23.61
N THR A 544 -9.94 -11.86 24.54
CA THR A 544 -9.98 -11.35 25.92
C THR A 544 -9.12 -12.18 26.88
N GLY A 545 -8.87 -13.44 26.53
CA GLY A 545 -8.21 -14.41 27.42
C GLY A 545 -9.13 -14.97 28.51
N GLU A 546 -10.39 -14.53 28.57
CA GLU A 546 -11.38 -15.01 29.54
C GLU A 546 -11.68 -16.49 29.31
N SER A 547 -11.84 -17.21 30.42
CA SER A 547 -12.04 -18.65 30.43
C SER A 547 -13.11 -19.05 31.44
N GLU A 548 -13.99 -19.97 31.06
CA GLU A 548 -15.10 -20.44 31.90
C GLU A 548 -15.33 -21.94 31.75
N GLU A 549 -15.77 -22.58 32.85
CA GLU A 549 -16.18 -23.98 32.84
C GLU A 549 -17.63 -24.11 32.36
N VAL A 550 -17.84 -24.91 31.32
CA VAL A 550 -19.14 -25.09 30.69
C VAL A 550 -19.48 -26.57 30.63
N HIS A 551 -20.67 -26.93 31.10
CA HIS A 551 -21.17 -28.29 30.95
C HIS A 551 -21.58 -28.54 29.50
N ILE A 552 -21.30 -29.74 28.98
CA ILE A 552 -21.47 -30.09 27.56
C ILE A 552 -22.90 -29.90 27.03
N ASN A 553 -23.90 -29.98 27.91
CA ASN A 553 -25.32 -29.74 27.57
C ASN A 553 -25.64 -28.28 27.23
N GLU A 554 -24.83 -27.34 27.73
CA GLU A 554 -25.00 -25.89 27.50
C GLU A 554 -24.00 -25.34 26.48
N LEU A 555 -23.00 -26.14 26.12
CA LEU A 555 -21.85 -25.73 25.32
C LEU A 555 -22.23 -25.13 23.96
N ASP A 556 -23.17 -25.73 23.23
CA ASP A 556 -23.60 -25.24 21.91
C ASP A 556 -24.25 -23.85 21.99
N ASN A 557 -25.16 -23.65 22.94
CA ASN A 557 -25.81 -22.35 23.18
C ASN A 557 -24.79 -21.31 23.64
N HIS A 558 -23.86 -21.73 24.48
CA HIS A 558 -22.79 -20.88 24.99
C HIS A 558 -21.85 -20.41 23.87
N ILE A 559 -21.37 -21.34 23.03
CA ILE A 559 -20.55 -21.02 21.85
C ILE A 559 -21.31 -20.10 20.89
N ALA A 560 -22.59 -20.36 20.62
CA ALA A 560 -23.39 -19.51 19.74
C ALA A 560 -23.46 -18.07 20.26
N SER A 561 -23.71 -17.89 21.56
CA SER A 561 -23.74 -16.59 22.22
C SER A 561 -22.39 -15.86 22.18
N LEU A 562 -21.27 -16.57 22.38
CA LEU A 562 -19.93 -16.00 22.24
C LEU A 562 -19.64 -15.61 20.80
N TYR A 563 -19.94 -16.50 19.86
CA TYR A 563 -19.64 -16.31 18.44
C TYR A 563 -20.47 -15.19 17.81
N GLU A 564 -21.66 -14.88 18.32
CA GLU A 564 -22.44 -13.70 17.92
C GLU A 564 -21.83 -12.37 18.39
N LYS A 565 -21.11 -12.37 19.52
CA LYS A 565 -20.49 -11.17 20.12
C LYS A 565 -19.12 -10.84 19.55
N LEU A 566 -18.45 -11.83 18.94
CA LEU A 566 -17.25 -11.66 18.11
C LEU A 566 -17.61 -11.02 16.77
#